data_AF-A0A2P8FRZ1-F1
#
_entry.id   AF-A0A2P8FRZ1-F1
#
_cell.length_a   1.000
_cell.length_b   1.000
_cell.length_c   1.000
_cell.angle_alpha   90.00
_cell.angle_beta   90.00
_cell.angle_gamma   90.00
#
_symmetry.space_group_name_H-M   'P 1'
#
loop_
_entity.id
_entity.type
_entity.pdbx_description
1 polymer ?
#
loop_
_entity_poly.entity_id
_entity_poly.type
_entity_poly.pdbx_seq_one_letter_code
_entity_poly.pdbx_strand_id
1 'polypeptide(L)'
;MKLWVYSCCAGVLLAACNGQQTGNRQQNDSVAVYLTTPDQQQLFAAQSALAKEKDTATINIRMDSSSQFQEMEGFGAAMTGASAYVMQRYMSPAQRQALLEDLFGTEKGIGINYIRMSIGASDFSTSPYSYDDMPAGQRDDSLHHFSIGHDTLEVVPVLKQVVGINPGIHIMGSPWSAPGWMKTSGKLEGGSLRPDAYDVYARYFVKYIRAFGKEGIKITALTVQNEPQYEAMYPTMKMTAPEQGTFIKDHLGPLLEKEGLSGQTKIMLFDHNWNSPEYPISILDDSLIAKYTAGAAFHCYEGAVGAMSKVHDAHPEKGLYFTECSGGSWSPVFADNLQYMVRQLLIGTVNNWSKNVLLWNMALDEKNGPTTNQPGTGEGNRGCMTCRGVVTVNSKDGAVTRNVEYYALAHFSKFVRQGARRIYSSVLPGVENVAFVNADGSRVMVVINTTARELAFSVSEVSGVYKYVLKPGAVVTLVWR
;
A
#
# COMPACT_ATOMS: atom_id res chain seq x y z
N MET A 1 -56.68 16.25 66.93
CA MET A 1 -57.79 15.29 66.73
C MET A 1 -57.37 14.33 65.61
N LYS A 2 -57.05 13.06 65.95
CA LYS A 2 -56.83 11.86 65.10
C LYS A 2 -55.68 11.91 64.05
N LEU A 3 -54.91 10.87 63.72
CA LEU A 3 -54.55 9.56 64.30
C LEU A 3 -53.34 9.04 63.48
N TRP A 4 -52.58 8.10 64.04
CA TRP A 4 -51.38 7.42 63.54
C TRP A 4 -51.61 6.48 62.34
N VAL A 5 -50.54 6.11 61.59
CA VAL A 5 -50.12 4.71 61.27
C VAL A 5 -48.62 4.68 60.85
N TYR A 6 -47.87 3.74 61.44
CA TYR A 6 -46.49 3.33 61.16
C TYR A 6 -46.36 2.48 59.87
N SER A 7 -45.16 2.41 59.28
CA SER A 7 -44.56 1.08 59.04
C SER A 7 -43.04 1.13 58.90
N CYS A 8 -42.41 0.21 59.62
CA CYS A 8 -40.98 -0.06 59.71
C CYS A 8 -40.68 -1.27 58.81
N CYS A 9 -39.61 -1.21 58.01
CA CYS A 9 -39.05 -2.41 57.38
C CYS A 9 -37.52 -2.37 57.49
N ALA A 10 -36.99 -3.28 58.30
CA ALA A 10 -35.59 -3.60 58.41
C ALA A 10 -35.15 -4.41 57.18
N GLY A 11 -34.06 -3.99 56.54
CA GLY A 11 -33.36 -4.72 55.48
C GLY A 11 -31.94 -5.01 55.92
N VAL A 12 -31.61 -6.30 56.02
CA VAL A 12 -30.36 -6.88 56.48
C VAL A 12 -29.18 -6.51 55.56
N LEU A 13 -28.11 -5.96 56.13
CA LEU A 13 -26.81 -5.81 55.48
C LEU A 13 -26.08 -7.16 55.46
N LEU A 14 -26.13 -7.86 54.32
CA LEU A 14 -25.22 -8.96 54.00
C LEU A 14 -23.93 -8.38 53.42
N ALA A 15 -22.87 -8.39 54.22
CA ALA A 15 -21.51 -8.15 53.75
C ALA A 15 -21.06 -9.36 52.90
N ALA A 16 -21.14 -9.22 51.58
CA ALA A 16 -20.51 -10.16 50.65
C ALA A 16 -19.07 -9.68 50.38
N CYS A 17 -18.10 -10.40 50.94
CA CYS A 17 -16.71 -10.34 50.51
C CYS A 17 -16.61 -10.89 49.08
N ASN A 18 -16.76 -10.01 48.08
CA ASN A 18 -16.30 -10.32 46.73
C ASN A 18 -14.81 -10.01 46.66
N GLY A 19 -14.00 -11.06 46.82
CA GLY A 19 -12.60 -11.01 46.48
C GLY A 19 -12.46 -10.54 45.04
N GLN A 20 -11.79 -9.40 44.85
CA GLN A 20 -11.25 -9.04 43.55
C GLN A 20 -10.24 -10.13 43.19
N GLN A 21 -10.66 -11.10 42.38
CA GLN A 21 -9.74 -11.80 41.51
C GLN A 21 -9.19 -10.73 40.57
N THR A 22 -8.01 -10.21 40.91
CA THR A 22 -7.10 -9.66 39.93
C THR A 22 -6.89 -10.76 38.91
N GLY A 23 -7.64 -10.70 37.80
CA GLY A 23 -7.37 -11.52 36.65
C GLY A 23 -5.97 -11.19 36.21
N ASN A 24 -5.00 -12.02 36.61
CA ASN A 24 -3.74 -12.14 35.91
C ASN A 24 -4.14 -12.44 34.47
N ARG A 25 -4.13 -11.40 33.62
CA ARG A 25 -4.07 -11.59 32.18
C ARG A 25 -2.74 -12.28 31.98
N GLN A 26 -2.79 -13.61 31.91
CA GLN A 26 -1.64 -14.44 31.60
C GLN A 26 -1.09 -13.86 30.31
N GLN A 27 0.03 -13.15 30.42
CA GLN A 27 0.74 -12.63 29.26
C GLN A 27 1.09 -13.89 28.48
N ASN A 28 0.47 -14.06 27.31
CA ASN A 28 0.64 -15.27 26.54
C ASN A 28 2.06 -15.17 25.98
N ASP A 29 3.04 -15.73 26.69
CA ASP A 29 4.47 -15.71 26.35
C ASP A 29 4.79 -16.49 25.05
N SER A 30 3.76 -16.92 24.32
CA SER A 30 3.87 -17.68 23.09
C SER A 30 3.93 -16.77 21.86
N VAL A 31 4.81 -17.11 20.94
CA VAL A 31 4.99 -16.40 19.66
C VAL A 31 4.19 -17.15 18.59
N ALA A 32 3.23 -16.48 17.97
CA ALA A 32 2.53 -17.01 16.81
C ALA A 32 3.45 -16.99 15.57
N VAL A 33 3.35 -18.03 14.74
CA VAL A 33 4.24 -18.27 13.61
C VAL A 33 3.43 -18.48 12.34
N TYR A 34 3.82 -17.79 11.26
CA TYR A 34 3.22 -17.93 9.93
C TYR A 34 4.30 -18.18 8.89
N LEU A 35 4.13 -19.18 8.04
CA LEU A 35 5.17 -19.69 7.15
C LEU A 35 4.70 -19.74 5.69
N THR A 36 5.56 -19.27 4.79
CA THR A 36 5.48 -19.55 3.35
C THR A 36 6.75 -20.25 2.90
N THR A 37 6.64 -21.40 2.24
CA THR A 37 7.77 -22.17 1.71
C THR A 37 7.87 -22.06 0.18
N PRO A 38 9.07 -22.07 -0.41
CA PRO A 38 9.24 -21.92 -1.86
C PRO A 38 8.61 -23.03 -2.70
N ASP A 39 8.43 -24.22 -2.11
CA ASP A 39 7.76 -25.38 -2.71
C ASP A 39 6.23 -25.30 -2.64
N GLN A 40 5.67 -24.20 -2.10
CA GLN A 40 4.25 -23.96 -1.93
C GLN A 40 3.52 -24.97 -1.02
N GLN A 41 4.24 -25.79 -0.25
CA GLN A 41 3.60 -26.69 0.73
C GLN A 41 3.00 -25.94 1.91
N GLN A 42 3.57 -24.78 2.25
CA GLN A 42 3.05 -23.86 3.25
C GLN A 42 2.88 -22.51 2.56
N LEU A 43 1.67 -21.94 2.64
CA LEU A 43 1.29 -20.70 1.97
C LEU A 43 0.63 -19.79 3.01
N PHE A 44 1.44 -18.96 3.65
CA PHE A 44 1.07 -18.16 4.83
C PHE A 44 0.35 -18.97 5.91
N ALA A 45 0.82 -20.20 6.13
CA ALA A 45 0.17 -21.16 7.03
C ALA A 45 0.61 -20.95 8.48
N ALA A 46 -0.35 -20.92 9.40
CA ALA A 46 -0.08 -20.91 10.83
C ALA A 46 0.66 -22.20 11.26
N GLN A 47 1.70 -22.04 12.07
CA GLN A 47 2.50 -23.12 12.63
C GLN A 47 2.30 -23.20 14.15
N SER A 48 2.87 -24.23 14.77
CA SER A 48 2.95 -24.32 16.24
C SER A 48 3.62 -23.07 16.82
N ALA A 49 3.02 -22.52 17.86
CA ALA A 49 3.55 -21.35 18.54
C ALA A 49 4.90 -21.68 19.22
N LEU A 50 5.81 -20.72 19.26
CA LEU A 50 7.10 -20.87 19.94
C LEU A 50 6.94 -20.53 21.41
N ALA A 51 7.65 -21.28 22.26
CA ALA A 51 7.84 -20.96 23.66
C ALA A 51 9.17 -20.22 23.86
N LYS A 52 9.27 -19.49 24.96
CA LYS A 52 10.52 -18.87 25.39
C LYS A 52 11.55 -19.93 25.76
N GLU A 53 12.78 -19.73 25.31
CA GLU A 53 13.90 -20.64 25.57
C GLU A 53 15.13 -19.88 26.08
N LYS A 54 16.16 -20.62 26.50
CA LYS A 54 17.50 -20.07 26.71
C LYS A 54 18.18 -19.85 25.37
N ASP A 55 18.92 -18.74 25.25
CA ASP A 55 19.71 -18.49 24.06
C ASP A 55 20.89 -19.45 23.98
N THR A 56 20.88 -20.27 22.94
CA THR A 56 21.96 -21.20 22.60
C THR A 56 22.24 -21.18 21.11
N ALA A 57 21.66 -20.24 20.36
CA ALA A 57 21.78 -20.21 18.91
C ALA A 57 23.03 -19.42 18.50
N THR A 58 23.71 -19.89 17.46
CA THR A 58 24.87 -19.19 16.88
C THR A 58 24.46 -17.91 16.14
N ILE A 59 23.24 -17.88 15.59
CA ILE A 59 22.67 -16.73 14.88
C ILE A 59 21.57 -16.17 15.77
N ASN A 60 21.76 -14.96 16.28
CA ASN A 60 20.82 -14.27 17.15
C ASN A 60 20.40 -12.94 16.52
N ILE A 61 19.14 -12.83 16.11
CA ILE A 61 18.54 -11.59 15.64
C ILE A 61 18.10 -10.79 16.86
N ARG A 62 18.88 -9.77 17.23
CA ARG A 62 18.56 -8.90 18.36
C ARG A 62 17.58 -7.82 17.93
N MET A 63 16.46 -7.72 18.63
CA MET A 63 15.48 -6.66 18.50
C MET A 63 15.61 -5.62 19.63
N ASP A 64 15.38 -4.36 19.30
CA ASP A 64 15.40 -3.26 20.27
C ASP A 64 14.28 -2.25 19.96
N SER A 65 13.20 -2.32 20.74
CA SER A 65 12.04 -1.44 20.61
C SER A 65 12.26 -0.02 21.15
N SER A 66 13.38 0.25 21.83
CA SER A 66 13.79 1.62 22.19
C SER A 66 14.38 2.38 21.01
N SER A 67 14.89 1.67 20.01
CA SER A 67 15.42 2.22 18.76
C SER A 67 14.35 2.18 17.66
N GLN A 68 13.56 3.26 17.56
CA GLN A 68 12.45 3.37 16.61
C GLN A 68 12.82 4.19 15.38
N PHE A 69 12.20 3.86 14.25
CA PHE A 69 12.39 4.54 12.96
C PHE A 69 11.05 5.08 12.44
N GLN A 70 10.77 4.93 11.14
CA GLN A 70 9.59 5.49 10.52
C GLN A 70 8.29 4.82 10.99
N GLU A 71 7.21 5.60 10.98
CA GLU A 71 5.84 5.12 11.09
C GLU A 71 5.40 4.44 9.80
N MET A 72 4.78 3.26 9.92
CA MET A 72 4.20 2.52 8.82
C MET A 72 2.78 3.03 8.52
N GLU A 73 2.56 3.43 7.27
CA GLU A 73 1.27 3.89 6.74
C GLU A 73 0.49 2.77 6.03
N GLY A 74 1.15 1.65 5.67
CA GLY A 74 0.45 0.44 5.26
C GLY A 74 1.09 -0.35 4.13
N PHE A 75 0.45 -1.48 3.79
CA PHE A 75 0.88 -2.42 2.77
C PHE A 75 -0.32 -2.76 1.90
N GLY A 76 -0.10 -2.94 0.60
CA GLY A 76 -1.17 -3.31 -0.30
C GLY A 76 -0.79 -3.28 -1.77
N ALA A 77 -1.76 -2.88 -2.60
CA ALA A 77 -1.63 -2.88 -4.05
C ALA A 77 -2.61 -1.88 -4.69
N ALA A 78 -2.50 -1.69 -6.00
CA ALA A 78 -3.36 -0.81 -6.77
C ALA A 78 -4.72 -1.44 -7.13
N MET A 79 -5.81 -0.75 -6.81
CA MET A 79 -7.14 -1.08 -7.31
C MET A 79 -7.34 -0.38 -8.66
N THR A 80 -6.73 -0.94 -9.70
CA THR A 80 -6.83 -0.41 -11.07
C THR A 80 -8.24 -0.58 -11.64
N GLY A 81 -8.54 0.12 -12.74
CA GLY A 81 -9.80 -0.09 -13.47
C GLY A 81 -9.97 -1.55 -13.92
N ALA A 82 -8.88 -2.20 -14.34
CA ALA A 82 -8.85 -3.63 -14.64
C ALA A 82 -9.18 -4.49 -13.42
N SER A 83 -8.59 -4.21 -12.27
CA SER A 83 -8.87 -4.93 -11.02
C SER A 83 -10.34 -4.84 -10.64
N ALA A 84 -10.91 -3.63 -10.69
CA ALA A 84 -12.32 -3.42 -10.40
C ALA A 84 -13.23 -4.12 -11.44
N TYR A 85 -12.86 -4.05 -12.72
CA TYR A 85 -13.57 -4.71 -13.81
C TYR A 85 -13.66 -6.22 -13.60
N VAL A 86 -12.54 -6.92 -13.38
CA VAL A 86 -12.57 -8.39 -13.23
C VAL A 86 -13.38 -8.81 -12.01
N MET A 87 -13.31 -8.07 -10.90
CA MET A 87 -14.11 -8.32 -9.70
C MET A 87 -15.61 -8.07 -9.91
N GLN A 88 -15.97 -7.10 -10.75
CA GLN A 88 -17.37 -6.74 -11.00
C GLN A 88 -18.02 -7.61 -12.06
N ARG A 89 -17.26 -7.98 -13.10
CA ARG A 89 -17.78 -8.64 -14.31
C ARG A 89 -17.68 -10.16 -14.26
N TYR A 90 -16.67 -10.70 -13.58
CA TYR A 90 -16.43 -12.15 -13.57
C TYR A 90 -16.87 -12.84 -12.27
N MET A 91 -17.20 -12.06 -11.23
CA MET A 91 -17.58 -12.61 -9.93
C MET A 91 -19.04 -12.29 -9.59
N SER A 92 -19.71 -13.25 -8.94
CA SER A 92 -20.96 -12.95 -8.23
C SER A 92 -20.70 -12.01 -7.04
N PRO A 93 -21.72 -11.28 -6.54
CA PRO A 93 -21.58 -10.44 -5.36
C PRO A 93 -21.00 -11.17 -4.14
N ALA A 94 -21.38 -12.44 -3.93
CA ALA A 94 -20.88 -13.25 -2.82
C ALA A 94 -19.40 -13.63 -2.98
N GLN A 95 -18.98 -14.04 -4.18
CA GLN A 95 -17.57 -14.31 -4.47
C GLN A 95 -16.72 -13.04 -4.29
N ARG A 96 -17.20 -11.89 -4.79
CA ARG A 96 -16.50 -10.62 -4.63
C ARG A 96 -16.39 -10.22 -3.16
N GLN A 97 -17.47 -10.29 -2.38
CA GLN A 97 -17.41 -10.01 -0.94
C GLN A 97 -16.40 -10.93 -0.25
N ALA A 98 -16.39 -12.23 -0.56
CA ALA A 98 -15.45 -13.18 0.02
C ALA A 98 -13.98 -12.83 -0.32
N LEU A 99 -13.71 -12.41 -1.57
CA LEU A 99 -12.38 -11.96 -1.98
C LEU A 99 -11.98 -10.66 -1.27
N LEU A 100 -12.88 -9.68 -1.15
CA LEU A 100 -12.57 -8.42 -0.47
C LEU A 100 -12.34 -8.63 1.03
N GLU A 101 -13.06 -9.54 1.67
CA GLU A 101 -12.79 -9.96 3.05
C GLU A 101 -11.44 -10.67 3.18
N ASP A 102 -11.08 -11.51 2.21
CA ASP A 102 -9.79 -12.20 2.14
C ASP A 102 -8.61 -11.22 1.97
N LEU A 103 -8.79 -10.15 1.20
CA LEU A 103 -7.75 -9.15 0.96
C LEU A 103 -7.66 -8.11 2.08
N PHE A 104 -8.79 -7.54 2.52
CA PHE A 104 -8.83 -6.35 3.37
C PHE A 104 -9.27 -6.63 4.82
N GLY A 105 -9.93 -7.76 5.07
CA GLY A 105 -10.39 -8.14 6.41
C GLY A 105 -9.22 -8.57 7.31
N THR A 106 -9.24 -8.16 8.58
CA THR A 106 -8.20 -8.52 9.56
C THR A 106 -8.46 -9.83 10.29
N GLU A 107 -9.71 -10.30 10.34
CA GLU A 107 -10.04 -11.57 10.98
C GLU A 107 -9.72 -12.74 10.05
N LYS A 108 -10.38 -12.77 8.88
CA LYS A 108 -10.31 -13.88 7.92
C LYS A 108 -9.27 -13.68 6.82
N GLY A 109 -8.98 -12.42 6.46
CA GLY A 109 -8.09 -12.08 5.35
C GLY A 109 -6.68 -11.70 5.78
N ILE A 110 -5.93 -11.14 4.84
CA ILE A 110 -4.55 -10.65 5.01
C ILE A 110 -4.48 -9.17 5.42
N GLY A 111 -5.61 -8.50 5.56
CA GLY A 111 -5.68 -7.18 6.18
C GLY A 111 -4.96 -6.05 5.44
N ILE A 112 -4.91 -6.07 4.10
CA ILE A 112 -4.43 -4.96 3.27
C ILE A 112 -5.05 -3.65 3.76
N ASN A 113 -4.22 -2.62 3.92
CA ASN A 113 -4.61 -1.36 4.57
C ASN A 113 -4.15 -0.11 3.81
N TYR A 114 -3.66 -0.27 2.59
CA TYR A 114 -3.32 0.85 1.71
C TYR A 114 -3.58 0.47 0.23
N ILE A 115 -4.37 1.28 -0.48
CA ILE A 115 -4.65 1.15 -1.90
C ILE A 115 -4.01 2.31 -2.70
N ARG A 116 -3.49 1.99 -3.89
CA ARG A 116 -3.20 2.97 -4.95
C ARG A 116 -4.31 2.97 -6.01
N MET A 117 -4.67 4.16 -6.49
CA MET A 117 -5.67 4.39 -7.54
C MET A 117 -5.05 5.19 -8.69
N SER A 118 -5.58 4.96 -9.88
CA SER A 118 -5.41 5.91 -10.98
C SER A 118 -6.40 7.06 -10.88
N ILE A 119 -5.94 8.27 -11.18
CA ILE A 119 -6.78 9.44 -11.42
C ILE A 119 -7.02 9.51 -12.92
N GLY A 120 -8.19 9.03 -13.36
CA GLY A 120 -8.44 8.70 -14.76
C GLY A 120 -7.89 7.32 -15.13
N ALA A 121 -7.69 7.09 -16.42
CA ALA A 121 -7.15 5.81 -16.91
C ALA A 121 -5.65 5.63 -16.61
N SER A 122 -5.27 4.39 -16.35
CA SER A 122 -3.89 3.88 -16.43
C SER A 122 -3.72 3.01 -17.67
N ASP A 123 -2.61 2.30 -17.84
CA ASP A 123 -2.52 1.18 -18.80
C ASP A 123 -3.42 -0.01 -18.41
N PHE A 124 -3.80 -0.14 -17.13
CA PHE A 124 -4.76 -1.11 -16.60
C PHE A 124 -6.15 -0.50 -16.38
N SER A 125 -6.71 0.06 -17.45
CA SER A 125 -8.11 0.45 -17.56
C SER A 125 -8.73 -0.19 -18.80
N THR A 126 -10.05 -0.25 -18.93
CA THR A 126 -10.70 -0.86 -20.10
C THR A 126 -10.64 0.00 -21.36
N SER A 127 -10.39 1.31 -21.20
CA SER A 127 -10.19 2.28 -22.27
C SER A 127 -9.38 3.48 -21.74
N PRO A 128 -8.70 4.25 -22.61
CA PRO A 128 -8.12 5.53 -22.20
C PRO A 128 -9.23 6.55 -21.94
N TYR A 129 -9.12 7.30 -20.84
CA TYR A 129 -10.01 8.41 -20.50
C TYR A 129 -9.36 9.31 -19.44
N SER A 130 -9.81 10.56 -19.36
CA SER A 130 -9.65 11.41 -18.17
C SER A 130 -11.03 11.77 -17.61
N TYR A 131 -11.06 12.40 -16.44
CA TYR A 131 -12.33 12.88 -15.88
C TYR A 131 -12.86 14.14 -16.56
N ASP A 132 -12.15 14.74 -17.52
CA ASP A 132 -12.54 16.01 -18.17
C ASP A 132 -12.10 16.02 -19.65
N ASP A 133 -12.42 14.94 -20.37
CA ASP A 133 -12.11 14.83 -21.79
C ASP A 133 -12.96 15.79 -22.64
N MET A 134 -12.31 16.46 -23.59
CA MET A 134 -12.94 17.43 -24.48
C MET A 134 -12.73 17.03 -25.95
N PRO A 135 -13.65 17.38 -26.87
CA PRO A 135 -13.41 17.23 -28.29
C PRO A 135 -12.11 17.94 -28.72
N ALA A 136 -11.44 17.39 -29.74
CA ALA A 136 -10.17 17.94 -30.23
C ALA A 136 -10.28 19.45 -30.52
N GLY A 137 -9.33 20.22 -29.98
CA GLY A 137 -9.29 21.68 -30.12
C GLY A 137 -10.17 22.47 -29.16
N GLN A 138 -10.97 21.81 -28.31
CA GLN A 138 -11.77 22.48 -27.27
C GLN A 138 -11.06 22.43 -25.91
N ARG A 139 -11.40 23.39 -25.03
CA ARG A 139 -10.90 23.51 -23.65
C ARG A 139 -12.08 23.59 -22.69
N ASP A 140 -11.86 23.18 -21.44
CA ASP A 140 -12.78 23.42 -20.34
C ASP A 140 -12.04 24.00 -19.13
N ASP A 141 -11.65 25.27 -19.23
CA ASP A 141 -10.88 25.95 -18.17
C ASP A 141 -11.67 26.05 -16.83
N SER A 142 -12.99 25.82 -16.88
CA SER A 142 -13.89 25.81 -15.72
C SER A 142 -14.11 24.43 -15.09
N LEU A 143 -13.66 23.36 -15.77
CA LEU A 143 -13.94 21.96 -15.43
C LEU A 143 -15.45 21.68 -15.33
N HIS A 144 -16.28 22.26 -16.19
CA HIS A 144 -17.72 22.03 -16.20
C HIS A 144 -18.06 20.56 -16.51
N HIS A 145 -17.29 19.90 -17.37
CA HIS A 145 -17.49 18.52 -17.80
C HIS A 145 -16.82 17.50 -16.88
N PHE A 146 -16.12 17.95 -15.83
CA PHE A 146 -15.47 17.05 -14.88
C PHE A 146 -16.45 16.03 -14.30
N SER A 147 -16.14 14.75 -14.46
CA SER A 147 -16.95 13.64 -13.94
C SER A 147 -16.11 12.39 -13.67
N ILE A 148 -16.32 11.79 -12.49
CA ILE A 148 -15.80 10.45 -12.17
C ILE A 148 -16.72 9.34 -12.72
N GLY A 149 -17.63 9.66 -13.64
CA GLY A 149 -18.69 8.75 -14.12
C GLY A 149 -18.17 7.40 -14.62
N HIS A 150 -17.02 7.37 -15.28
CA HIS A 150 -16.36 6.11 -15.67
C HIS A 150 -16.11 5.19 -14.47
N ASP A 151 -15.59 5.73 -13.37
CA ASP A 151 -15.28 4.96 -12.16
C ASP A 151 -16.51 4.59 -11.34
N THR A 152 -17.63 5.30 -11.50
CA THR A 152 -18.88 4.93 -10.82
C THR A 152 -19.43 3.57 -11.25
N LEU A 153 -19.01 3.06 -12.41
CA LEU A 153 -19.46 1.77 -12.94
C LEU A 153 -18.83 0.58 -12.20
N GLU A 154 -17.53 0.65 -11.90
CA GLU A 154 -16.75 -0.52 -11.48
C GLU A 154 -15.90 -0.23 -10.24
N VAL A 155 -15.10 0.84 -10.29
CA VAL A 155 -14.14 1.22 -9.24
C VAL A 155 -14.82 1.66 -7.95
N VAL A 156 -15.72 2.65 -8.01
CA VAL A 156 -16.38 3.21 -6.82
C VAL A 156 -17.18 2.15 -6.05
N PRO A 157 -17.99 1.27 -6.68
CA PRO A 157 -18.73 0.27 -5.92
C PRO A 157 -17.83 -0.80 -5.27
N VAL A 158 -16.66 -1.12 -5.86
CA VAL A 158 -15.67 -2.01 -5.22
C VAL A 158 -15.04 -1.30 -4.03
N LEU A 159 -14.59 -0.05 -4.18
CA LEU A 159 -13.99 0.72 -3.08
C LEU A 159 -14.97 0.94 -1.92
N LYS A 160 -16.27 1.14 -2.19
CA LYS A 160 -17.29 1.20 -1.14
C LYS A 160 -17.38 -0.09 -0.31
N GLN A 161 -17.30 -1.26 -0.95
CA GLN A 161 -17.24 -2.54 -0.23
C GLN A 161 -15.96 -2.63 0.61
N VAL A 162 -14.82 -2.21 0.05
CA VAL A 162 -13.55 -2.19 0.79
C VAL A 162 -13.62 -1.27 2.01
N VAL A 163 -14.13 -0.04 1.87
CA VAL A 163 -14.31 0.90 3.00
C VAL A 163 -15.27 0.33 4.04
N GLY A 164 -16.29 -0.44 3.62
CA GLY A 164 -17.17 -1.15 4.56
C GLY A 164 -16.45 -2.21 5.40
N ILE A 165 -15.44 -2.88 4.84
CA ILE A 165 -14.63 -3.90 5.52
C ILE A 165 -13.53 -3.25 6.37
N ASN A 166 -12.86 -2.23 5.83
CA ASN A 166 -11.77 -1.50 6.47
C ASN A 166 -12.00 0.02 6.36
N PRO A 167 -12.77 0.62 7.28
CA PRO A 167 -13.07 2.06 7.24
C PRO A 167 -11.85 2.98 7.40
N GLY A 168 -10.74 2.46 7.96
CA GLY A 168 -9.48 3.17 8.15
C GLY A 168 -8.50 3.05 6.99
N ILE A 169 -8.88 2.41 5.88
CA ILE A 169 -7.97 2.16 4.77
C ILE A 169 -7.40 3.46 4.18
N HIS A 170 -6.09 3.50 3.95
CA HIS A 170 -5.46 4.59 3.22
C HIS A 170 -5.64 4.39 1.72
N ILE A 171 -5.93 5.47 0.99
CA ILE A 171 -6.14 5.44 -0.46
C ILE A 171 -5.38 6.61 -1.07
N MET A 172 -4.43 6.31 -1.96
CA MET A 172 -3.73 7.32 -2.74
C MET A 172 -4.19 7.35 -4.20
N GLY A 173 -4.08 8.50 -4.85
CA GLY A 173 -4.31 8.66 -6.29
C GLY A 173 -3.06 9.16 -7.02
N SER A 174 -2.80 8.62 -8.22
CA SER A 174 -1.77 9.12 -9.14
C SER A 174 -2.38 9.26 -10.55
N PRO A 175 -2.25 10.41 -11.24
CA PRO A 175 -2.64 10.50 -12.64
C PRO A 175 -1.54 9.94 -13.54
N TRP A 176 -1.94 9.21 -14.58
CA TRP A 176 -1.05 8.85 -15.68
C TRP A 176 -0.90 9.97 -16.68
N SER A 177 -1.92 10.80 -16.81
CA SER A 177 -1.96 11.92 -17.72
C SER A 177 -2.93 12.96 -17.21
N ALA A 178 -2.63 14.23 -17.48
CA ALA A 178 -3.68 15.25 -17.51
C ALA A 178 -4.66 15.00 -18.68
N PRO A 179 -5.88 15.59 -18.66
CA PRO A 179 -6.74 15.64 -19.83
C PRO A 179 -5.97 16.10 -21.08
N GLY A 180 -6.23 15.47 -22.24
CA GLY A 180 -5.45 15.71 -23.45
C GLY A 180 -5.41 17.19 -23.87
N TRP A 181 -6.51 17.92 -23.68
CA TRP A 181 -6.60 19.34 -23.98
C TRP A 181 -5.74 20.23 -23.08
N MET A 182 -5.20 19.74 -21.95
CA MET A 182 -4.25 20.44 -21.07
C MET A 182 -2.78 20.23 -21.47
N LYS A 183 -2.51 19.33 -22.42
CA LYS A 183 -1.15 18.86 -22.75
C LYS A 183 -0.64 19.44 -24.06
N THR A 184 0.69 19.40 -24.24
CA THR A 184 1.34 19.80 -25.50
C THR A 184 1.01 18.88 -26.67
N SER A 185 0.70 17.60 -26.40
CA SER A 185 0.32 16.62 -27.42
C SER A 185 -1.14 16.73 -27.87
N GLY A 186 -2.00 17.38 -27.08
CA GLY A 186 -3.46 17.37 -27.29
C GLY A 186 -4.13 16.02 -26.99
N LYS A 187 -3.40 15.04 -26.44
CA LYS A 187 -3.84 13.66 -26.24
C LYS A 187 -3.44 13.10 -24.87
N LEU A 188 -4.00 11.95 -24.49
CA LEU A 188 -3.65 11.28 -23.24
C LEU A 188 -2.29 10.59 -23.31
N GLU A 189 -1.86 10.09 -24.47
CA GLU A 189 -0.53 9.55 -24.66
C GLU A 189 0.53 10.66 -24.86
N GLY A 190 1.64 10.57 -24.13
CA GLY A 190 2.83 11.42 -24.25
C GLY A 190 2.60 12.93 -24.10
N GLY A 191 3.65 13.70 -24.35
CA GLY A 191 3.66 15.15 -24.16
C GLY A 191 3.80 15.58 -22.69
N SER A 192 3.70 16.88 -22.46
CA SER A 192 3.89 17.52 -21.16
C SER A 192 2.69 18.38 -20.81
N LEU A 193 2.50 18.65 -19.52
CA LEU A 193 1.50 19.61 -19.05
C LEU A 193 1.89 21.01 -19.55
N ARG A 194 0.97 21.72 -20.20
CA ARG A 194 1.25 23.10 -20.60
C ARG A 194 1.25 24.03 -19.37
N PRO A 195 2.15 25.01 -19.30
CA PRO A 195 2.16 25.98 -18.19
C PRO A 195 0.83 26.72 -18.00
N ASP A 196 0.12 27.04 -19.09
CA ASP A 196 -1.18 27.69 -19.04
C ASP A 196 -2.32 26.81 -18.49
N ALA A 197 -2.05 25.51 -18.26
CA ALA A 197 -2.99 24.56 -17.70
C ALA A 197 -2.74 24.25 -16.21
N TYR A 198 -1.70 24.80 -15.57
CA TYR A 198 -1.33 24.44 -14.20
C TYR A 198 -2.46 24.75 -13.20
N ASP A 199 -3.07 25.93 -13.29
CA ASP A 199 -4.18 26.31 -12.41
C ASP A 199 -5.40 25.41 -12.55
N VAL A 200 -5.78 25.07 -13.80
CA VAL A 200 -6.94 24.21 -14.03
C VAL A 200 -6.65 22.77 -13.65
N TYR A 201 -5.41 22.30 -13.85
CA TYR A 201 -5.01 20.97 -13.43
C TYR A 201 -4.94 20.83 -11.89
N ALA A 202 -4.52 21.86 -11.16
CA ALA A 202 -4.64 21.85 -9.69
C ALA A 202 -6.11 21.76 -9.23
N ARG A 203 -7.03 22.49 -9.88
CA ARG A 203 -8.48 22.36 -9.60
C ARG A 203 -9.02 20.97 -9.96
N TYR A 204 -8.46 20.31 -10.96
CA TYR A 204 -8.81 18.94 -11.33
C TYR A 204 -8.55 17.94 -10.19
N PHE A 205 -7.40 18.05 -9.50
CA PHE A 205 -7.12 17.27 -8.28
C PHE A 205 -8.12 17.56 -7.15
N VAL A 206 -8.47 18.82 -6.90
CA VAL A 206 -9.47 19.19 -5.88
C VAL A 206 -10.82 18.57 -6.21
N LYS A 207 -11.25 18.61 -7.48
CA LYS A 207 -12.50 17.97 -7.92
C LYS A 207 -12.46 16.46 -7.74
N TYR A 208 -11.34 15.81 -8.04
CA TYR A 208 -11.15 14.38 -7.78
C TYR A 208 -11.30 14.02 -6.30
N ILE A 209 -10.57 14.70 -5.41
CA ILE A 209 -10.66 14.46 -3.95
C ILE A 209 -12.10 14.61 -3.47
N ARG A 210 -12.78 15.69 -3.89
CA ARG A 210 -14.16 15.96 -3.48
C ARG A 210 -15.16 14.97 -4.07
N ALA A 211 -14.99 14.55 -5.32
CA ALA A 211 -15.90 13.61 -5.98
C ALA A 211 -15.84 12.24 -5.30
N PHE A 212 -14.65 11.70 -5.05
CA PHE A 212 -14.52 10.45 -4.29
C PHE A 212 -14.98 10.61 -2.84
N GLY A 213 -14.72 11.76 -2.21
CA GLY A 213 -15.23 12.06 -0.87
C GLY A 213 -16.76 12.03 -0.77
N LYS A 214 -17.48 12.50 -1.78
CA LYS A 214 -18.95 12.40 -1.85
C LYS A 214 -19.44 10.96 -1.94
N GLU A 215 -18.62 10.06 -2.47
CA GLU A 215 -18.90 8.63 -2.51
C GLU A 215 -18.48 7.90 -1.21
N GLY A 216 -18.02 8.62 -0.19
CA GLY A 216 -17.55 8.06 1.07
C GLY A 216 -16.13 7.49 1.00
N ILE A 217 -15.37 7.81 -0.04
CA ILE A 217 -14.01 7.32 -0.27
C ILE A 217 -13.03 8.46 -0.01
N LYS A 218 -12.25 8.36 1.07
CA LYS A 218 -11.29 9.39 1.45
C LYS A 218 -9.95 9.18 0.74
N ILE A 219 -9.56 10.15 -0.09
CA ILE A 219 -8.23 10.19 -0.70
C ILE A 219 -7.23 10.80 0.31
N THR A 220 -6.32 9.99 0.84
CA THR A 220 -5.38 10.37 1.90
C THR A 220 -4.03 10.84 1.37
N ALA A 221 -3.69 10.51 0.13
CA ALA A 221 -2.47 10.98 -0.51
C ALA A 221 -2.61 11.09 -2.04
N LEU A 222 -1.73 11.87 -2.64
CA LEU A 222 -1.61 12.05 -4.09
C LEU A 222 -0.15 11.98 -4.49
N THR A 223 0.12 11.50 -5.69
CA THR A 223 1.31 11.91 -6.45
C THR A 223 0.90 12.83 -7.59
N VAL A 224 1.83 13.68 -8.04
CA VAL A 224 1.53 14.69 -9.08
C VAL A 224 1.40 14.04 -10.47
N GLN A 225 2.19 13.01 -10.74
CA GLN A 225 2.26 12.33 -12.02
C GLN A 225 2.88 10.95 -11.79
N ASN A 226 2.29 9.90 -12.35
CA ASN A 226 2.87 8.58 -12.45
C ASN A 226 4.08 8.61 -13.41
N GLU A 227 5.24 8.13 -12.98
CA GLU A 227 6.41 7.92 -13.83
C GLU A 227 6.74 9.12 -14.74
N PRO A 228 6.97 10.33 -14.18
CA PRO A 228 7.08 11.57 -14.94
C PRO A 228 8.25 11.65 -15.92
N GLN A 229 9.17 10.67 -15.93
CA GLN A 229 10.27 10.57 -16.90
C GLN A 229 9.98 9.53 -18.00
N TYR A 230 8.79 8.95 -18.04
CA TYR A 230 8.41 7.89 -18.96
C TYR A 230 7.28 8.32 -19.92
N GLU A 231 7.31 7.82 -21.16
CA GLU A 231 6.27 8.02 -22.17
C GLU A 231 5.98 6.71 -22.91
N ALA A 232 4.72 6.51 -23.27
CA ALA A 232 4.25 5.33 -24.00
C ALA A 232 3.01 5.64 -24.84
N MET A 233 2.48 4.62 -25.53
CA MET A 233 1.28 4.72 -26.37
C MET A 233 -0.03 4.51 -25.58
N TYR A 234 0.01 4.74 -24.28
CA TYR A 234 -1.13 4.76 -23.36
C TYR A 234 -1.04 6.06 -22.53
N PRO A 235 -2.03 6.39 -21.68
CA PRO A 235 -2.00 7.61 -20.88
C PRO A 235 -0.64 7.79 -20.19
N THR A 236 0.09 8.84 -20.55
CA THR A 236 1.42 9.18 -20.01
C THR A 236 1.65 10.68 -20.15
N MET A 237 2.40 11.28 -19.23
CA MET A 237 2.75 12.69 -19.31
C MET A 237 4.11 12.94 -18.67
N LYS A 238 5.02 13.55 -19.44
CA LYS A 238 6.30 14.01 -18.92
C LYS A 238 6.11 15.20 -17.98
N MET A 239 6.89 15.20 -16.91
CA MET A 239 7.02 16.33 -16.01
C MET A 239 8.44 16.36 -15.43
N THR A 240 9.23 17.35 -15.80
CA THR A 240 10.57 17.53 -15.23
C THR A 240 10.51 17.94 -13.76
N ALA A 241 11.60 17.76 -13.02
CA ALA A 241 11.64 18.14 -11.61
C ALA A 241 11.31 19.63 -11.38
N PRO A 242 11.82 20.60 -12.17
CA PRO A 242 11.42 22.00 -12.04
C PRO A 242 9.94 22.26 -12.34
N GLU A 243 9.34 21.57 -13.32
CA GLU A 243 7.91 21.69 -13.63
C GLU A 243 7.05 21.13 -12.49
N GLN A 244 7.40 19.96 -11.96
CA GLN A 244 6.69 19.38 -10.81
C GLN A 244 6.80 20.26 -9.57
N GLY A 245 8.00 20.79 -9.30
CA GLY A 245 8.24 21.73 -8.21
C GLY A 245 7.40 23.01 -8.33
N THR A 246 7.38 23.62 -9.52
CA THR A 246 6.56 24.81 -9.82
C THR A 246 5.07 24.52 -9.65
N PHE A 247 4.59 23.39 -10.21
CA PHE A 247 3.19 22.99 -10.07
C PHE A 247 2.78 22.79 -8.60
N ILE A 248 3.62 22.18 -7.78
CA ILE A 248 3.35 21.99 -6.35
C ILE A 248 3.33 23.34 -5.62
N LYS A 249 4.37 24.16 -5.77
CA LYS A 249 4.55 25.39 -5.00
C LYS A 249 3.57 26.50 -5.36
N ASP A 250 3.32 26.70 -6.65
CA ASP A 250 2.58 27.86 -7.12
C ASP A 250 1.09 27.54 -7.38
N HIS A 251 0.72 26.26 -7.50
CA HIS A 251 -0.64 25.86 -7.86
C HIS A 251 -1.28 24.86 -6.90
N LEU A 252 -0.80 23.60 -6.86
CA LEU A 252 -1.49 22.53 -6.14
C LEU A 252 -1.44 22.71 -4.62
N GLY A 253 -0.26 22.93 -4.06
CA GLY A 253 -0.05 23.08 -2.61
C GLY A 253 -0.89 24.20 -1.99
N PRO A 254 -0.76 25.46 -2.46
CA PRO A 254 -1.57 26.57 -1.97
C PRO A 254 -3.07 26.35 -2.16
N LEU A 255 -3.49 25.72 -3.26
CA LEU A 255 -4.89 25.43 -3.50
C LEU A 255 -5.43 24.40 -2.51
N LEU A 256 -4.70 23.32 -2.20
CA LEU A 256 -5.14 22.36 -1.17
C LEU A 256 -5.24 22.99 0.21
N GLU A 257 -4.34 23.91 0.59
CA GLU A 257 -4.46 24.67 1.84
C GLU A 257 -5.71 25.56 1.84
N LYS A 258 -5.90 26.35 0.77
CA LYS A 258 -7.06 27.23 0.61
C LYS A 258 -8.39 26.48 0.66
N GLU A 259 -8.44 25.28 0.09
CA GLU A 259 -9.63 24.43 0.05
C GLU A 259 -9.82 23.57 1.32
N GLY A 260 -8.92 23.68 2.31
CA GLY A 260 -8.99 22.94 3.58
C GLY A 260 -8.66 21.45 3.46
N LEU A 261 -7.92 21.06 2.43
CA LEU A 261 -7.59 19.68 2.08
C LEU A 261 -6.16 19.26 2.47
N SER A 262 -5.25 20.20 2.73
CA SER A 262 -3.84 19.92 3.03
C SER A 262 -3.62 19.05 4.29
N GLY A 263 -4.50 19.15 5.28
CA GLY A 263 -4.49 18.26 6.46
C GLY A 263 -5.11 16.88 6.24
N GLN A 264 -5.76 16.65 5.09
CA GLN A 264 -6.49 15.42 4.76
C GLN A 264 -5.80 14.59 3.67
N THR A 265 -5.16 15.27 2.72
CA THR A 265 -4.55 14.65 1.54
C THR A 265 -3.11 15.14 1.39
N LYS A 266 -2.16 14.23 1.57
CA LYS A 266 -0.72 14.48 1.42
C LYS A 266 -0.33 14.57 -0.07
N ILE A 267 0.70 15.36 -0.40
CA ILE A 267 1.35 15.34 -1.71
C ILE A 267 2.67 14.59 -1.60
N MET A 268 2.87 13.60 -2.46
CA MET A 268 4.13 12.91 -2.70
C MET A 268 4.66 13.30 -4.08
N LEU A 269 5.96 13.55 -4.19
CA LEU A 269 6.61 13.88 -5.46
C LEU A 269 7.30 12.65 -6.07
N PHE A 270 7.82 12.81 -7.28
CA PHE A 270 8.53 11.81 -8.08
C PHE A 270 7.68 10.65 -8.60
N ASP A 271 7.36 9.62 -7.80
CA ASP A 271 6.55 8.45 -8.21
C ASP A 271 7.16 7.70 -9.41
N HIS A 272 8.47 7.42 -9.34
CA HIS A 272 9.22 6.73 -10.39
C HIS A 272 10.42 5.94 -9.85
N ASN A 273 11.28 5.45 -10.74
CA ASN A 273 12.28 4.43 -10.43
C ASN A 273 13.41 4.88 -9.51
N TRP A 274 14.03 3.91 -8.82
CA TRP A 274 15.19 4.13 -7.95
C TRP A 274 16.45 4.63 -8.67
N ASN A 275 16.48 4.68 -10.00
CA ASN A 275 17.63 5.11 -10.78
C ASN A 275 17.85 6.64 -10.80
N SER A 276 16.88 7.45 -10.35
CA SER A 276 16.94 8.92 -10.40
C SER A 276 16.67 9.62 -9.04
N PRO A 277 17.37 9.29 -7.94
CA PRO A 277 17.14 9.90 -6.62
C PRO A 277 17.39 11.42 -6.58
N GLU A 278 18.14 11.97 -7.54
CA GLU A 278 18.36 13.41 -7.68
C GLU A 278 17.10 14.20 -8.06
N TYR A 279 16.13 13.57 -8.74
CA TYR A 279 14.86 14.20 -9.07
C TYR A 279 14.13 14.68 -7.80
N PRO A 280 13.77 13.80 -6.84
CA PRO A 280 13.11 14.22 -5.62
C PRO A 280 13.98 15.13 -4.74
N ILE A 281 15.30 14.88 -4.64
CA ILE A 281 16.22 15.72 -3.86
C ILE A 281 16.18 17.17 -4.35
N SER A 282 16.31 17.38 -5.67
CA SER A 282 16.34 18.74 -6.24
C SER A 282 15.08 19.56 -5.99
N ILE A 283 13.92 18.90 -5.85
CA ILE A 283 12.65 19.57 -5.50
C ILE A 283 12.59 19.87 -4.01
N LEU A 284 13.05 18.94 -3.17
CA LEU A 284 13.04 19.07 -1.72
C LEU A 284 14.04 20.11 -1.19
N ASP A 285 15.11 20.39 -1.94
CA ASP A 285 16.08 21.45 -1.64
C ASP A 285 15.43 22.85 -1.55
N ASP A 286 14.29 23.07 -2.23
CA ASP A 286 13.49 24.28 -2.05
C ASP A 286 12.47 24.11 -0.91
N SER A 287 12.76 24.74 0.23
CA SER A 287 11.88 24.73 1.41
C SER A 287 10.44 25.20 1.15
N LEU A 288 10.20 26.05 0.15
CA LEU A 288 8.87 26.52 -0.23
C LEU A 288 8.07 25.46 -0.97
N ILE A 289 8.73 24.57 -1.71
CA ILE A 289 8.09 23.39 -2.29
C ILE A 289 7.94 22.33 -1.19
N ALA A 290 9.01 22.08 -0.42
CA ALA A 290 9.06 21.04 0.59
C ALA A 290 7.92 21.17 1.63
N LYS A 291 7.52 22.37 2.05
CA LYS A 291 6.42 22.53 3.02
C LYS A 291 5.08 21.93 2.56
N TYR A 292 4.86 21.80 1.25
CA TYR A 292 3.65 21.22 0.67
C TYR A 292 3.72 19.70 0.50
N THR A 293 4.90 19.10 0.65
CA THR A 293 5.13 17.68 0.35
C THR A 293 5.37 16.88 1.61
N ALA A 294 4.74 15.69 1.66
CA ALA A 294 5.02 14.68 2.67
C ALA A 294 6.33 13.96 2.40
N GLY A 295 6.78 13.92 1.13
CA GLY A 295 8.07 13.40 0.71
C GLY A 295 7.98 12.75 -0.68
N ALA A 296 8.74 11.67 -0.92
CA ALA A 296 8.98 11.13 -2.26
C ALA A 296 8.50 9.69 -2.44
N ALA A 297 7.92 9.39 -3.60
CA ALA A 297 7.44 8.08 -4.00
C ALA A 297 8.38 7.39 -5.01
N PHE A 298 8.51 6.06 -4.91
CA PHE A 298 9.45 5.26 -5.69
C PHE A 298 8.87 3.95 -6.24
N HIS A 299 9.35 3.57 -7.41
CA HIS A 299 9.05 2.33 -8.14
C HIS A 299 10.30 1.43 -8.27
N CYS A 300 10.10 0.16 -8.63
CA CYS A 300 11.15 -0.86 -8.63
C CYS A 300 11.75 -1.22 -9.99
N TYR A 301 11.32 -0.60 -11.09
CA TYR A 301 11.59 -1.12 -12.44
C TYR A 301 13.04 -0.91 -12.87
N GLU A 302 13.69 0.13 -12.34
CA GLU A 302 15.09 0.44 -12.61
C GLU A 302 15.82 0.94 -11.36
N GLY A 303 17.13 0.71 -11.31
CA GLY A 303 17.99 1.12 -10.19
C GLY A 303 17.99 0.13 -9.03
N ALA A 304 18.27 0.63 -7.82
CA ALA A 304 18.40 -0.21 -6.62
C ALA A 304 17.80 0.47 -5.40
N VAL A 305 17.16 -0.33 -4.53
CA VAL A 305 16.41 0.13 -3.35
C VAL A 305 17.18 1.06 -2.41
N GLY A 306 18.52 0.95 -2.37
CA GLY A 306 19.40 1.85 -1.60
C GLY A 306 19.33 3.33 -2.01
N ALA A 307 18.80 3.65 -3.20
CA ALA A 307 18.57 5.02 -3.63
C ALA A 307 17.59 5.78 -2.71
N MET A 308 16.63 5.08 -2.11
CA MET A 308 15.71 5.69 -1.13
C MET A 308 16.49 6.24 0.07
N SER A 309 17.46 5.52 0.61
CA SER A 309 18.29 6.00 1.72
C SER A 309 19.08 7.26 1.36
N LYS A 310 19.52 7.44 0.10
CA LYS A 310 20.17 8.69 -0.33
C LYS A 310 19.25 9.90 -0.20
N VAL A 311 17.96 9.73 -0.50
CA VAL A 311 16.96 10.80 -0.35
C VAL A 311 16.65 11.05 1.12
N HIS A 312 16.56 10.00 1.94
CA HIS A 312 16.42 10.14 3.38
C HIS A 312 17.62 10.89 4.01
N ASP A 313 18.85 10.53 3.63
CA ASP A 313 20.05 11.17 4.17
C ASP A 313 20.13 12.66 3.79
N ALA A 314 19.60 13.04 2.63
CA ALA A 314 19.51 14.44 2.19
C ALA A 314 18.37 15.21 2.89
N HIS A 315 17.22 14.57 3.09
CA HIS A 315 15.97 15.17 3.59
C HIS A 315 15.28 14.26 4.63
N PRO A 316 15.87 14.09 5.83
CA PRO A 316 15.42 13.08 6.81
C PRO A 316 14.06 13.39 7.44
N GLU A 317 13.57 14.62 7.33
CA GLU A 317 12.24 15.05 7.78
C GLU A 317 11.12 14.63 6.81
N LYS A 318 11.46 14.13 5.62
CA LYS A 318 10.51 13.68 4.59
C LYS A 318 10.27 12.18 4.64
N GLY A 319 9.02 11.79 4.40
CA GLY A 319 8.64 10.39 4.26
C GLY A 319 9.04 9.85 2.89
N LEU A 320 9.45 8.58 2.85
CA LEU A 320 9.62 7.84 1.60
C LEU A 320 8.51 6.82 1.44
N TYR A 321 8.11 6.60 0.20
CA TYR A 321 6.97 5.76 -0.14
C TYR A 321 7.34 4.87 -1.32
N PHE A 322 6.99 3.59 -1.24
CA PHE A 322 7.16 2.63 -2.31
C PHE A 322 5.78 2.31 -2.87
N THR A 323 5.49 2.86 -4.04
CA THR A 323 4.12 3.04 -4.53
C THR A 323 3.76 2.09 -5.66
N GLU A 324 4.73 1.44 -6.29
CA GLU A 324 4.46 0.57 -7.42
C GLU A 324 5.60 -0.41 -7.71
N CYS A 325 5.22 -1.67 -7.94
CA CYS A 325 6.06 -2.69 -8.55
C CYS A 325 5.20 -3.85 -9.05
N SER A 326 5.53 -4.37 -10.22
CA SER A 326 4.78 -5.47 -10.84
C SER A 326 5.55 -6.78 -10.74
N GLY A 327 4.85 -7.86 -10.39
CA GLY A 327 5.24 -9.20 -10.81
C GLY A 327 4.65 -9.53 -12.18
N GLY A 328 5.05 -10.67 -12.75
CA GLY A 328 4.53 -11.06 -14.06
C GLY A 328 5.08 -12.37 -14.60
N SER A 329 4.60 -12.76 -15.78
CA SER A 329 4.92 -14.03 -16.42
C SER A 329 6.37 -14.15 -16.87
N TRP A 330 7.12 -13.05 -16.93
CA TRP A 330 8.57 -13.07 -17.13
C TRP A 330 9.34 -13.71 -15.97
N SER A 331 8.70 -13.83 -14.80
CA SER A 331 9.24 -14.52 -13.63
C SER A 331 8.21 -15.54 -13.12
N PRO A 332 8.17 -16.75 -13.72
CA PRO A 332 7.13 -17.74 -13.41
C PRO A 332 7.43 -18.59 -12.17
N VAL A 333 8.68 -18.62 -11.70
CA VAL A 333 9.11 -19.48 -10.59
C VAL A 333 8.70 -18.85 -9.26
N PHE A 334 7.78 -19.48 -8.54
CA PHE A 334 7.27 -19.00 -7.24
C PHE A 334 8.40 -18.72 -6.24
N ALA A 335 9.35 -19.66 -6.12
CA ALA A 335 10.48 -19.57 -5.20
C ALA A 335 11.31 -18.28 -5.39
N ASP A 336 11.70 -17.99 -6.64
CA ASP A 336 12.52 -16.84 -6.97
C ASP A 336 11.75 -15.53 -6.75
N ASN A 337 10.46 -15.51 -7.09
CA ASN A 337 9.60 -14.35 -6.87
C ASN A 337 9.39 -14.08 -5.38
N LEU A 338 9.13 -15.11 -4.58
CA LEU A 338 8.93 -14.95 -3.14
C LEU A 338 10.18 -14.32 -2.50
N GLN A 339 11.35 -14.82 -2.88
CA GLN A 339 12.62 -14.26 -2.42
C GLN A 339 12.80 -12.81 -2.87
N TYR A 340 12.59 -12.51 -4.15
CA TYR A 340 12.74 -11.15 -4.65
C TYR A 340 11.77 -10.18 -3.98
N MET A 341 10.48 -10.51 -3.95
CA MET A 341 9.45 -9.64 -3.36
C MET A 341 9.73 -9.38 -1.90
N VAL A 342 9.91 -10.42 -1.09
CA VAL A 342 10.09 -10.22 0.35
C VAL A 342 11.43 -9.56 0.66
N ARG A 343 12.54 -10.00 0.04
CA ARG A 343 13.88 -9.46 0.31
C ARG A 343 14.06 -8.04 -0.21
N GLN A 344 13.76 -7.80 -1.49
CA GLN A 344 14.06 -6.53 -2.16
C GLN A 344 12.93 -5.52 -2.00
N LEU A 345 11.68 -5.94 -2.17
CA LEU A 345 10.56 -5.01 -2.21
C LEU A 345 9.99 -4.74 -0.82
N LEU A 346 9.67 -5.76 -0.02
CA LEU A 346 9.03 -5.55 1.27
C LEU A 346 10.05 -5.21 2.37
N ILE A 347 11.00 -6.11 2.68
CA ILE A 347 12.05 -5.84 3.67
C ILE A 347 12.96 -4.72 3.18
N GLY A 348 13.39 -4.77 1.91
CA GLY A 348 14.34 -3.82 1.34
C GLY A 348 13.84 -2.38 1.42
N THR A 349 12.62 -2.08 0.96
CA THR A 349 12.11 -0.70 0.97
C THR A 349 11.84 -0.21 2.39
N VAL A 350 11.30 -1.05 3.28
CA VAL A 350 11.07 -0.68 4.68
C VAL A 350 12.40 -0.42 5.41
N ASN A 351 13.44 -1.20 5.14
CA ASN A 351 14.77 -0.94 5.69
C ASN A 351 15.46 0.27 5.06
N ASN A 352 14.97 0.75 3.91
CA ASN A 352 15.36 2.01 3.28
C ASN A 352 14.26 3.08 3.45
N TRP A 353 13.69 3.16 4.65
CA TRP A 353 12.81 4.24 5.13
C TRP A 353 11.43 4.35 4.51
N SER A 354 11.02 3.38 3.69
CA SER A 354 9.65 3.41 3.15
C SER A 354 8.62 3.28 4.27
N LYS A 355 7.59 4.13 4.21
CA LYS A 355 6.43 4.12 5.11
C LYS A 355 5.32 3.21 4.60
N ASN A 356 5.35 2.83 3.33
CA ASN A 356 4.41 1.88 2.74
C ASN A 356 5.10 0.92 1.75
N VAL A 357 4.38 -0.13 1.35
CA VAL A 357 4.78 -0.96 0.21
C VAL A 357 3.53 -1.30 -0.59
N LEU A 358 3.43 -0.76 -1.80
CA LEU A 358 2.32 -1.00 -2.71
C LEU A 358 2.81 -1.76 -3.94
N LEU A 359 2.23 -2.93 -4.18
CA LEU A 359 2.39 -3.67 -5.42
C LEU A 359 1.42 -3.14 -6.49
N TRP A 360 1.52 -3.70 -7.69
CA TRP A 360 0.71 -3.24 -8.81
C TRP A 360 -0.74 -3.69 -8.80
N ASN A 361 -1.22 -4.39 -9.82
CA ASN A 361 -2.64 -4.73 -9.91
C ASN A 361 -3.09 -5.61 -8.73
N MET A 362 -4.17 -5.23 -8.06
CA MET A 362 -4.81 -6.07 -7.03
C MET A 362 -5.36 -7.36 -7.65
N ALA A 363 -6.02 -7.26 -8.80
CA ALA A 363 -6.57 -8.40 -9.51
C ALA A 363 -6.40 -8.24 -11.02
N LEU A 364 -6.07 -9.33 -11.71
CA LEU A 364 -6.15 -9.44 -13.17
C LEU A 364 -6.81 -10.77 -13.54
N ASP A 365 -7.21 -10.92 -14.80
CA ASP A 365 -7.70 -12.20 -15.30
C ASP A 365 -6.57 -13.17 -15.70
N GLU A 366 -6.92 -14.38 -16.14
CA GLU A 366 -5.95 -15.38 -16.59
C GLU A 366 -5.18 -14.98 -17.87
N LYS A 367 -5.50 -13.83 -18.46
CA LYS A 367 -4.86 -13.24 -19.64
C LYS A 367 -4.09 -11.96 -19.32
N ASN A 368 -3.84 -11.69 -18.04
CA ASN A 368 -3.09 -10.52 -17.54
C ASN A 368 -3.78 -9.17 -17.85
N GLY A 369 -5.11 -9.14 -17.91
CA GLY A 369 -5.87 -7.94 -18.27
C GLY A 369 -7.16 -7.73 -17.48
N PRO A 370 -8.06 -6.86 -18.00
CA PRO A 370 -7.93 -6.10 -19.26
C PRO A 370 -6.90 -4.96 -19.17
N THR A 371 -6.43 -4.49 -20.33
CA THR A 371 -5.58 -3.30 -20.45
C THR A 371 -6.24 -2.28 -21.39
N THR A 372 -5.77 -1.04 -21.38
CA THR A 372 -6.31 0.01 -22.28
C THR A 372 -6.04 -0.29 -23.74
N ASN A 373 -5.13 -1.23 -23.99
CA ASN A 373 -4.69 -1.65 -25.29
C ASN A 373 -5.17 -3.09 -25.55
N GLN A 374 -6.42 -3.22 -26.01
CA GLN A 374 -6.95 -4.48 -26.53
C GLN A 374 -6.05 -5.02 -27.67
N PRO A 375 -6.00 -6.35 -27.90
CA PRO A 375 -5.08 -6.96 -28.85
C PRO A 375 -5.30 -6.45 -30.27
N GLY A 376 -4.35 -5.66 -30.77
CA GLY A 376 -4.24 -5.24 -32.16
C GLY A 376 -2.77 -5.31 -32.60
N THR A 377 -2.52 -5.51 -33.89
CA THR A 377 -1.16 -5.65 -34.44
C THR A 377 -0.42 -4.31 -34.45
N GLY A 378 0.88 -4.30 -34.09
CA GLY A 378 1.79 -3.15 -34.13
C GLY A 378 2.73 -3.05 -32.93
N GLU A 379 3.99 -2.67 -33.17
CA GLU A 379 5.16 -2.81 -32.27
C GLU A 379 5.32 -1.74 -31.16
N GLY A 380 4.33 -0.86 -30.95
CA GLY A 380 4.41 0.19 -29.93
C GLY A 380 4.36 -0.33 -28.49
N ASN A 381 4.94 0.42 -27.55
CA ASN A 381 4.86 0.15 -26.11
C ASN A 381 3.45 0.41 -25.58
N ARG A 382 2.69 -0.67 -25.34
CA ARG A 382 1.25 -0.67 -25.03
C ARG A 382 0.93 -0.91 -23.55
N GLY A 383 1.89 -0.66 -22.66
CA GLY A 383 1.74 -1.02 -21.25
C GLY A 383 2.03 -2.48 -21.00
N CYS A 384 1.82 -2.94 -19.77
CA CYS A 384 2.28 -4.26 -19.37
C CYS A 384 1.32 -5.38 -19.82
N MET A 385 1.74 -6.22 -20.77
CA MET A 385 0.95 -7.38 -21.26
C MET A 385 1.23 -8.69 -20.52
N THR A 386 2.23 -8.67 -19.65
CA THR A 386 2.75 -9.84 -18.94
C THR A 386 2.68 -9.68 -17.42
N CYS A 387 2.07 -8.60 -16.93
CA CYS A 387 1.94 -8.34 -15.50
C CYS A 387 0.97 -9.30 -14.85
N ARG A 388 1.24 -9.63 -13.59
CA ARG A 388 0.41 -10.49 -12.75
C ARG A 388 -0.16 -9.66 -11.60
N GLY A 389 -1.44 -9.87 -11.29
CA GLY A 389 -2.07 -9.22 -10.13
C GLY A 389 -1.71 -9.92 -8.81
N VAL A 390 -2.05 -9.30 -7.68
CA VAL A 390 -1.98 -9.95 -6.36
C VAL A 390 -2.80 -11.24 -6.35
N VAL A 391 -3.96 -11.21 -7.00
CA VAL A 391 -4.75 -12.40 -7.32
C VAL A 391 -5.07 -12.45 -8.82
N THR A 392 -5.34 -13.67 -9.29
CA THR A 392 -5.91 -13.92 -10.63
C THR A 392 -7.36 -14.33 -10.48
N VAL A 393 -8.28 -13.67 -11.20
CA VAL A 393 -9.72 -13.98 -11.24
C VAL A 393 -10.06 -14.64 -12.57
N ASN A 394 -10.51 -15.88 -12.55
CA ASN A 394 -10.88 -16.59 -13.78
C ASN A 394 -12.10 -15.94 -14.45
N SER A 395 -11.98 -15.64 -15.74
CA SER A 395 -13.02 -14.91 -16.47
C SER A 395 -14.32 -15.69 -16.71
N LYS A 396 -14.34 -17.01 -16.49
CA LYS A 396 -15.49 -17.88 -16.78
C LYS A 396 -16.35 -18.13 -15.55
N ASP A 397 -15.75 -18.32 -14.39
CA ASP A 397 -16.43 -18.75 -13.16
C ASP A 397 -16.11 -17.88 -11.93
N GLY A 398 -15.24 -16.89 -12.05
CA GLY A 398 -14.83 -16.02 -10.95
C GLY A 398 -13.95 -16.72 -9.90
N ALA A 399 -13.41 -17.91 -10.20
CA ALA A 399 -12.49 -18.60 -9.31
C ALA A 399 -11.22 -17.77 -9.09
N VAL A 400 -10.76 -17.71 -7.84
CA VAL A 400 -9.61 -16.91 -7.44
C VAL A 400 -8.38 -17.79 -7.25
N THR A 401 -7.28 -17.40 -7.88
CA THR A 401 -5.93 -17.90 -7.59
C THR A 401 -5.13 -16.83 -6.88
N ARG A 402 -4.56 -17.13 -5.72
CA ARG A 402 -3.67 -16.22 -4.98
C ARG A 402 -2.25 -16.38 -5.51
N ASN A 403 -1.67 -15.30 -6.00
CA ASN A 403 -0.32 -15.31 -6.54
C ASN A 403 0.71 -15.10 -5.42
N VAL A 404 2.00 -15.19 -5.76
CA VAL A 404 3.10 -15.00 -4.81
C VAL A 404 3.07 -13.63 -4.13
N GLU A 405 2.58 -12.61 -4.83
CA GLU A 405 2.33 -11.25 -4.33
C GLU A 405 1.39 -11.25 -3.11
N TYR A 406 0.33 -12.07 -3.15
CA TYR A 406 -0.61 -12.21 -2.03
C TYR A 406 0.10 -12.70 -0.78
N TYR A 407 0.89 -13.77 -0.90
CA TYR A 407 1.58 -14.37 0.23
C TYR A 407 2.69 -13.46 0.76
N ALA A 408 3.42 -12.78 -0.14
CA ALA A 408 4.41 -11.78 0.25
C ALA A 408 3.75 -10.65 1.06
N LEU A 409 2.64 -10.07 0.59
CA LEU A 409 1.90 -9.05 1.32
C LEU A 409 1.35 -9.55 2.67
N ALA A 410 0.83 -10.79 2.71
CA ALA A 410 0.27 -11.40 3.91
C ALA A 410 1.22 -11.39 5.11
N HIS A 411 2.51 -11.65 4.86
CA HIS A 411 3.56 -11.61 5.89
C HIS A 411 3.71 -10.25 6.59
N PHE A 412 3.18 -9.17 6.00
CA PHE A 412 3.27 -7.79 6.49
C PHE A 412 1.90 -7.21 6.84
N SER A 413 0.97 -7.14 5.89
CA SER A 413 -0.32 -6.43 6.05
C SER A 413 -1.20 -7.02 7.15
N LYS A 414 -1.09 -8.33 7.42
CA LYS A 414 -1.90 -9.02 8.43
C LYS A 414 -1.61 -8.50 9.83
N PHE A 415 -0.35 -8.21 10.13
CA PHE A 415 0.11 -7.93 11.50
C PHE A 415 0.70 -6.55 11.68
N VAL A 416 1.27 -5.93 10.64
CA VAL A 416 1.79 -4.55 10.72
C VAL A 416 0.64 -3.59 10.41
N ARG A 417 0.07 -3.01 11.47
CA ARG A 417 -1.08 -2.10 11.35
C ARG A 417 -0.61 -0.66 11.14
N GLN A 418 -1.49 0.17 10.60
CA GLN A 418 -1.22 1.62 10.47
C GLN A 418 -0.81 2.20 11.82
N GLY A 419 0.24 3.03 11.82
CA GLY A 419 0.82 3.62 13.02
C GLY A 419 1.91 2.77 13.67
N ALA A 420 2.13 1.53 13.23
CA ALA A 420 3.27 0.73 13.69
C ALA A 420 4.59 1.46 13.45
N ARG A 421 5.56 1.27 14.35
CA ARG A 421 6.93 1.79 14.18
C ARG A 421 7.83 0.66 13.75
N ARG A 422 8.64 0.87 12.69
CA ARG A 422 9.81 0.02 12.45
C ARG A 422 10.76 0.18 13.64
N ILE A 423 11.30 -0.91 14.14
CA ILE A 423 12.26 -0.92 15.25
C ILE A 423 13.55 -1.61 14.82
N TYR A 424 14.60 -1.42 15.62
CA TYR A 424 15.88 -2.03 15.34
C TYR A 424 15.79 -3.56 15.38
N SER A 425 16.39 -4.18 14.37
CA SER A 425 16.73 -5.59 14.34
C SER A 425 18.12 -5.76 13.71
N SER A 426 18.94 -6.66 14.27
CA SER A 426 20.32 -6.84 13.79
C SER A 426 20.38 -7.40 12.36
N VAL A 427 21.26 -6.85 11.54
CA VAL A 427 21.52 -7.31 10.17
C VAL A 427 22.55 -8.44 10.20
N LEU A 428 22.16 -9.62 9.72
CA LEU A 428 23.01 -10.82 9.68
C LEU A 428 23.07 -11.38 8.25
N PRO A 429 24.24 -11.79 7.75
CA PRO A 429 24.36 -12.36 6.40
C PRO A 429 23.45 -13.57 6.20
N GLY A 430 22.66 -13.56 5.12
CA GLY A 430 21.75 -14.65 4.75
C GLY A 430 20.41 -14.68 5.49
N VAL A 431 20.16 -13.70 6.35
CA VAL A 431 18.97 -13.62 7.22
C VAL A 431 18.37 -12.21 7.18
N GLU A 432 17.83 -11.83 6.03
CA GLU A 432 17.17 -10.55 5.88
C GLU A 432 15.89 -10.52 6.72
N ASN A 433 15.75 -9.43 7.47
CA ASN A 433 14.68 -9.30 8.43
C ASN A 433 14.27 -7.83 8.62
N VAL A 434 13.10 -7.65 9.21
CA VAL A 434 12.60 -6.37 9.69
C VAL A 434 11.66 -6.60 10.87
N ALA A 435 11.68 -5.67 11.82
CA ALA A 435 10.86 -5.72 13.01
C ALA A 435 9.99 -4.47 13.18
N PHE A 436 8.83 -4.65 13.81
CA PHE A 436 7.87 -3.59 14.09
C PHE A 436 7.30 -3.72 15.50
N VAL A 437 6.87 -2.59 16.05
CA VAL A 437 5.96 -2.51 17.20
C VAL A 437 4.69 -1.78 16.80
N ASN A 438 3.53 -2.43 16.99
CA ASN A 438 2.23 -1.83 16.78
C ASN A 438 1.84 -0.92 17.96
N ALA A 439 0.86 -0.04 17.75
CA ALA A 439 0.33 0.84 18.79
C ALA A 439 -0.31 0.08 19.97
N ASP A 440 -0.79 -1.15 19.74
CA ASP A 440 -1.33 -2.04 20.80
C ASP A 440 -0.24 -2.79 21.57
N GLY A 441 1.03 -2.49 21.27
CA GLY A 441 2.20 -3.13 21.86
C GLY A 441 2.54 -4.49 21.25
N SER A 442 1.81 -5.01 20.26
CA SER A 442 2.24 -6.26 19.60
C SER A 442 3.50 -6.05 18.76
N ARG A 443 4.35 -7.07 18.72
CA ARG A 443 5.61 -7.10 17.98
C ARG A 443 5.43 -7.99 16.76
N VAL A 444 6.04 -7.59 15.65
CA VAL A 444 6.04 -8.35 14.42
C VAL A 444 7.46 -8.40 13.90
N MET A 445 7.96 -9.60 13.61
CA MET A 445 9.22 -9.79 12.90
C MET A 445 8.97 -10.64 11.66
N VAL A 446 9.44 -10.16 10.52
CA VAL A 446 9.46 -10.92 9.27
C VAL A 446 10.91 -11.29 8.98
N VAL A 447 11.15 -12.56 8.66
CA VAL A 447 12.48 -13.11 8.34
C VAL A 447 12.38 -13.92 7.06
N ILE A 448 13.37 -13.75 6.17
CA ILE A 448 13.58 -14.62 5.02
C ILE A 448 14.96 -15.25 5.08
N ASN A 449 15.05 -16.54 4.78
CA ASN A 449 16.33 -17.23 4.60
C ASN A 449 16.76 -17.17 3.14
N THR A 450 17.84 -16.44 2.85
CA THR A 450 18.37 -16.28 1.49
C THR A 450 19.61 -17.13 1.22
N THR A 451 19.95 -18.01 2.16
CA THR A 451 21.00 -19.00 1.98
C THR A 451 20.48 -20.25 1.26
N ALA A 452 21.40 -21.05 0.73
CA ALA A 452 21.08 -22.33 0.08
C ALA A 452 20.82 -23.48 1.06
N ARG A 453 20.86 -23.25 2.38
CA ARG A 453 20.71 -24.28 3.42
C ARG A 453 19.70 -23.88 4.48
N GLU A 454 19.24 -24.86 5.26
CA GLU A 454 18.42 -24.54 6.43
C GLU A 454 19.20 -23.65 7.40
N LEU A 455 18.47 -22.72 7.99
CA LEU A 455 19.01 -21.68 8.84
C LEU A 455 18.32 -21.77 10.21
N ALA A 456 19.08 -22.19 11.22
CA ALA A 456 18.67 -22.08 12.61
C ALA A 456 19.07 -20.71 13.16
N PHE A 457 18.11 -19.98 13.73
CA PHE A 457 18.34 -18.70 14.37
C PHE A 457 17.51 -18.56 15.66
N SER A 458 17.91 -17.64 16.52
CA SER A 458 17.09 -17.15 17.61
C SER A 458 16.73 -15.68 17.41
N VAL A 459 15.57 -15.26 17.90
CA VAL A 459 15.17 -13.86 18.01
C VAL A 459 15.19 -13.49 19.48
N SER A 460 15.91 -12.43 19.83
CA SER A 460 16.01 -11.93 21.21
C SER A 460 15.40 -10.54 21.33
N GLU A 461 14.53 -10.36 22.33
CA GLU A 461 14.04 -9.06 22.81
C GLU A 461 14.05 -9.08 24.35
N VAL A 462 13.73 -7.98 25.01
CA VAL A 462 13.58 -7.91 26.48
C VAL A 462 12.65 -9.00 27.02
N SER A 463 11.62 -9.40 26.24
CA SER A 463 10.64 -10.41 26.63
C SER A 463 11.20 -11.84 26.65
N GLY A 464 12.28 -12.15 25.91
CA GLY A 464 12.85 -13.49 25.85
C GLY A 464 13.56 -13.83 24.56
N VAL A 465 13.83 -15.12 24.40
CA VAL A 465 14.53 -15.68 23.24
C VAL A 465 13.68 -16.79 22.64
N TYR A 466 13.50 -16.76 21.32
CA TYR A 466 12.69 -17.71 20.57
C TYR A 466 13.49 -18.30 19.43
N LYS A 467 13.50 -19.63 19.28
CA LYS A 467 14.29 -20.31 18.24
C LYS A 467 13.41 -20.73 17.07
N TYR A 468 13.97 -20.67 15.87
CA TYR A 468 13.33 -21.16 14.67
C TYR A 468 14.35 -21.75 13.69
N VAL A 469 13.90 -22.72 12.89
CA VAL A 469 14.67 -23.28 11.76
C VAL A 469 13.89 -22.99 10.49
N LEU A 470 14.51 -22.24 9.57
CA LEU A 470 13.87 -21.78 8.35
C LEU A 470 14.53 -22.42 7.13
N LYS A 471 13.72 -23.04 6.27
CA LYS A 471 14.18 -23.64 5.01
C LYS A 471 14.74 -22.59 4.05
N PRO A 472 15.64 -22.96 3.12
CA PRO A 472 16.11 -22.07 2.06
C PRO A 472 14.95 -21.39 1.34
N GLY A 473 15.02 -20.08 1.13
CA GLY A 473 14.01 -19.28 0.43
C GLY A 473 12.68 -19.10 1.16
N ALA A 474 12.48 -19.73 2.31
CA ALA A 474 11.23 -19.62 3.07
C ALA A 474 11.16 -18.31 3.84
N VAL A 475 9.92 -17.87 4.09
CA VAL A 475 9.60 -16.63 4.80
C VAL A 475 8.78 -16.98 6.03
N VAL A 476 9.17 -16.44 7.18
CA VAL A 476 8.43 -16.61 8.44
C VAL A 476 8.07 -15.25 9.03
N THR A 477 6.84 -15.13 9.53
CA THR A 477 6.42 -14.01 10.39
C THR A 477 6.19 -14.51 11.80
N LEU A 478 6.82 -13.84 12.77
CA LEU A 478 6.71 -14.08 14.20
C LEU A 478 5.93 -12.92 14.84
N VAL A 479 4.94 -13.23 15.67
CA VAL A 479 4.05 -12.23 16.30
C VAL A 479 3.84 -12.52 17.78
N TRP A 480 4.04 -11.52 18.65
CA TRP A 480 3.85 -11.65 20.11
C TRP A 480 3.49 -10.32 20.79
N ARG A 481 3.30 -10.35 22.11
CA ARG A 481 3.02 -9.20 22.99
C ARG A 481 3.87 -9.25 24.26
#